data_AF-A0A958ZAI5-F1
#
_entry.id   AF-A0A958ZAI5-F1
#
_cell.length_a   1.000
_cell.length_b   1.000
_cell.length_c   1.000
_cell.angle_alpha   90.00
_cell.angle_beta   90.00
_cell.angle_gamma   90.00
#
_symmetry.space_group_name_H-M   'P 1'
#
loop_
_entity.id
_entity.type
_entity.pdbx_description
1 polymer ?
#
loop_
_entity_poly.entity_id
_entity_poly.type
_entity_poly.pdbx_seq_one_letter_code
_entity_poly.pdbx_strand_id
1 'polypeptide(L)'
;ATGMDALINFATTGDQQDRKKSFDAFFASKVLDHYKANLEKTNPEFAFSMQEYRDGLLLFNILEDTIWKRAQHDTLGLRKYFEKHRESYIWPRRADVILASCTRAEKAAAVKKMLEAGMDTEEIKKQVNEGATINVLFLTGIMEEGYNKLPEGFKFESTGVSDVIQMDKNEYVVVAVKKIIQPEPMKFQEARGKIMNDYQDYLEEQWIARLRQKYPVKVNQKVLKKIKKQQLDQGA
;
A
#
# COMPACT_ATOMS: atom_id res chain seq x y z
N ALA A 1 -24.83 28.47 11.46
CA ALA A 1 -26.14 29.11 11.68
C ALA A 1 -26.30 29.35 13.16
N THR A 2 -26.51 30.59 13.58
CA THR A 2 -26.71 30.91 15.00
C THR A 2 -28.03 30.30 15.50
N GLY A 3 -28.19 30.16 16.82
CA GLY A 3 -29.43 29.64 17.41
C GLY A 3 -30.68 30.41 16.98
N MET A 4 -30.53 31.70 16.66
CA MET A 4 -31.57 32.62 16.19
C MET A 4 -32.05 32.25 14.77
N ASP A 5 -31.13 32.00 13.84
CA ASP A 5 -31.46 31.62 12.45
C ASP A 5 -32.21 30.29 12.39
N ALA A 6 -31.84 29.34 13.26
CA ALA A 6 -32.49 28.04 13.36
C ALA A 6 -33.92 28.15 13.94
N LEU A 7 -34.14 29.07 14.90
CA LEU A 7 -35.46 29.35 15.46
C LEU A 7 -36.36 30.08 14.46
N ILE A 8 -35.79 31.04 13.71
CA ILE A 8 -36.50 31.78 12.65
C ILE A 8 -36.92 30.83 11.54
N ASN A 9 -36.05 29.94 11.08
CA ASN A 9 -36.39 28.92 10.08
C ASN A 9 -37.50 27.96 10.57
N PHE A 10 -37.46 27.53 11.83
CA PHE A 10 -38.55 26.75 12.44
C PHE A 10 -39.88 27.52 12.43
N ALA A 11 -39.85 28.81 12.81
CA ALA A 11 -41.03 29.65 12.87
C ALA A 11 -41.64 29.99 11.50
N THR A 12 -40.84 30.00 10.42
CA THR A 12 -41.28 30.35 9.06
C THR A 12 -41.68 29.15 8.20
N THR A 13 -41.20 27.94 8.50
CA THR A 13 -41.47 26.73 7.67
C THR A 13 -42.32 25.66 8.35
N GLY A 14 -42.61 25.78 9.66
CA GLY A 14 -43.43 24.83 10.39
C GLY A 14 -44.91 24.92 10.02
N ASP A 15 -45.45 23.89 9.38
CA ASP A 15 -46.88 23.73 9.11
C ASP A 15 -47.70 23.94 10.39
N GLN A 16 -48.70 24.84 10.34
CA GLN A 16 -49.40 25.34 11.53
C GLN A 16 -50.17 24.26 12.30
N GLN A 17 -50.41 23.11 11.67
CA GLN A 17 -51.22 22.02 12.21
C GLN A 17 -50.43 21.09 13.17
N ASP A 18 -49.09 21.09 13.12
CA ASP A 18 -48.23 20.21 13.93
C ASP A 18 -47.09 20.98 14.64
N ARG A 19 -47.31 22.26 14.98
CA ARG A 19 -46.34 23.15 15.65
C ARG A 19 -45.67 22.53 16.88
N LYS A 20 -46.40 21.75 17.67
CA LYS A 20 -45.86 21.09 18.87
C LYS A 20 -44.80 20.05 18.51
N LYS A 21 -45.07 19.18 17.53
CA LYS A 21 -44.10 18.16 17.08
C LYS A 21 -42.84 18.80 16.51
N SER A 22 -43.02 19.85 15.70
CA SER A 22 -41.89 20.56 15.10
C SER A 22 -41.07 21.30 16.18
N PHE A 23 -41.70 21.84 17.23
CA PHE A 23 -41.01 22.43 18.38
C PHE A 23 -40.26 21.37 19.20
N ASP A 24 -40.90 20.23 19.48
CA ASP A 24 -40.28 19.12 20.22
C ASP A 24 -39.04 18.59 19.47
N ALA A 25 -39.10 18.50 18.14
CA ALA A 25 -37.96 18.13 17.30
C ALA A 25 -36.83 19.17 17.33
N PHE A 26 -37.17 20.47 17.28
CA PHE A 26 -36.18 21.54 17.43
C PHE A 26 -35.52 21.51 18.81
N PHE A 27 -36.32 21.39 19.88
CA PHE A 27 -35.84 21.32 21.25
C PHE A 27 -34.91 20.11 21.44
N ALA A 28 -35.32 18.92 20.99
CA ALA A 28 -34.50 17.71 21.02
C ALA A 28 -33.18 17.89 20.25
N SER A 29 -33.22 18.53 19.08
CA SER A 29 -32.03 18.87 18.30
C SER A 29 -31.07 19.79 19.09
N LYS A 30 -31.59 20.83 19.76
CA LYS A 30 -30.77 21.73 20.59
C LYS A 30 -30.17 21.06 21.82
N VAL A 31 -30.92 20.18 22.48
CA VAL A 31 -30.39 19.37 23.58
C VAL A 31 -29.27 18.46 23.08
N LEU A 32 -29.46 17.81 21.92
CA LEU A 32 -28.46 16.94 21.33
C LEU A 32 -27.20 17.72 20.88
N ASP A 33 -27.35 18.89 20.27
CA ASP A 33 -26.25 19.78 19.89
C ASP A 33 -25.44 20.18 21.13
N HIS A 34 -26.12 20.57 22.21
CA HIS A 34 -25.48 20.92 23.48
C HIS A 34 -24.74 19.73 24.09
N TYR A 35 -25.35 18.54 24.07
CA TYR A 35 -24.73 17.31 24.53
C TYR A 35 -23.46 16.98 23.73
N LYS A 36 -23.54 17.01 22.39
CA LYS A 36 -22.38 16.80 21.50
C LYS A 36 -21.25 17.80 21.75
N ALA A 37 -21.58 19.08 21.91
CA ALA A 37 -20.59 20.14 22.16
C ALA A 37 -19.87 20.01 23.51
N ASN A 38 -20.47 19.30 24.47
CA ASN A 38 -19.89 19.06 25.79
C ASN A 38 -19.37 17.62 25.98
N LEU A 39 -19.45 16.77 24.95
CA LEU A 39 -19.12 15.35 25.05
C LEU A 39 -17.66 15.11 25.47
N GLU A 40 -16.72 15.95 24.99
CA GLU A 40 -15.31 15.92 25.44
C GLU A 40 -15.13 16.28 26.93
N LYS A 41 -16.08 16.99 27.55
CA LYS A 41 -16.02 17.36 28.96
C LYS A 41 -16.72 16.35 29.86
N THR A 42 -17.80 15.76 29.36
CA THR A 42 -18.69 14.89 30.15
C THR A 42 -18.39 13.41 29.96
N ASN A 43 -17.72 13.02 28.89
CA ASN A 43 -17.33 11.64 28.61
C ASN A 43 -15.79 11.53 28.46
N PRO A 44 -15.09 11.03 29.50
CA PRO A 44 -13.63 10.89 29.48
C PRO A 44 -13.08 9.97 28.37
N GLU A 45 -13.78 8.89 28.02
CA GLU A 45 -13.34 7.97 26.95
C GLU A 45 -13.40 8.65 25.57
N PHE A 46 -14.47 9.41 25.34
CA PHE A 46 -14.60 10.22 24.13
C PHE A 46 -13.55 11.32 24.07
N ALA A 47 -13.31 12.02 25.18
CA ALA A 47 -12.28 13.04 25.30
C ALA A 47 -10.89 12.50 24.94
N PHE A 48 -10.55 11.33 25.48
CA PHE A 48 -9.29 10.64 25.20
C PHE A 48 -9.18 10.25 23.73
N SER A 49 -10.23 9.65 23.15
CA SER A 49 -10.25 9.28 21.73
C SER A 49 -10.10 10.49 20.81
N MET A 50 -10.75 11.61 21.15
CA MET A 50 -10.64 12.86 20.41
C MET A 50 -9.23 13.46 20.51
N GLN A 51 -8.60 13.36 21.67
CA GLN A 51 -7.23 13.81 21.87
C GLN A 51 -6.25 12.97 21.04
N GLU A 52 -6.33 11.65 21.10
CA GLU A 52 -5.48 10.76 20.28
C GLU A 52 -5.61 11.07 18.79
N TYR A 53 -6.82 11.35 18.31
CA TYR A 53 -7.04 11.77 16.93
C TYR A 53 -6.37 13.11 16.60
N ARG A 54 -6.48 14.13 17.47
CA ARG A 54 -5.82 15.42 17.30
C ARG A 54 -4.30 15.30 17.30
N ASP A 55 -3.76 14.52 18.24
CA ASP A 55 -2.32 14.27 18.37
C ASP A 55 -1.79 13.48 17.16
N GLY A 56 -2.57 12.52 16.64
CA GLY A 56 -2.27 11.79 15.42
C GLY A 56 -2.22 12.69 14.18
N LEU A 57 -3.18 13.62 14.02
CA LEU A 57 -3.17 14.60 12.94
C LEU A 57 -1.98 15.56 13.04
N LEU A 58 -1.63 16.00 14.25
CA LEU A 58 -0.47 16.84 14.47
C LEU A 58 0.82 16.11 14.07
N LEU A 59 0.99 14.86 14.50
CA LEU A 59 2.13 14.04 14.13
C LEU A 59 2.19 13.84 12.61
N PHE A 60 1.07 13.50 11.97
CA PHE A 60 0.98 13.36 10.52
C PHE A 60 1.46 14.63 9.79
N ASN A 61 0.97 15.80 10.18
CA ASN A 61 1.35 17.07 9.55
C ASN A 61 2.86 17.36 9.72
N ILE A 62 3.42 17.05 10.88
CA ILE A 62 4.86 17.21 11.13
C ILE A 62 5.66 16.26 10.24
N LEU A 63 5.29 14.99 10.13
CA LEU A 63 5.97 14.00 9.28
C LEU A 63 5.89 14.41 7.80
N GLU A 64 4.71 14.86 7.36
CA GLU A 64 4.48 15.31 6.00
C GLU A 64 5.42 16.47 5.62
N ASP A 65 5.50 17.50 6.46
CA ASP A 65 6.30 18.70 6.20
C ASP A 65 7.80 18.43 6.32
N THR A 66 8.22 17.68 7.36
CA THR A 66 9.63 17.55 7.70
C THR A 66 10.35 16.42 6.96
N ILE A 67 9.64 15.35 6.62
CA ILE A 67 10.22 14.12 6.07
C ILE A 67 9.67 13.87 4.66
N TRP A 68 8.35 13.70 4.50
CA TRP A 68 7.81 13.18 3.24
C TRP A 68 7.93 14.17 2.08
N LYS A 69 7.52 15.43 2.26
CA LYS A 69 7.70 16.49 1.24
C LYS A 69 9.16 16.70 0.92
N ARG A 70 10.03 16.63 1.93
CA ARG A 70 11.47 16.74 1.73
C ARG A 70 12.01 15.58 0.90
N ALA A 71 11.66 14.34 1.20
CA ALA A 71 12.08 13.18 0.43
C ALA A 71 11.61 13.26 -1.04
N GLN A 72 10.42 13.82 -1.29
CA GLN A 72 9.87 13.99 -2.63
C GLN A 72 10.53 15.11 -3.45
N HIS A 73 10.90 16.22 -2.79
CA HIS A 73 11.31 17.46 -3.48
C HIS A 73 12.80 17.80 -3.38
N ASP A 74 13.55 17.21 -2.43
CA ASP A 74 14.99 17.45 -2.23
C ASP A 74 15.83 16.70 -3.30
N THR A 75 15.86 17.26 -4.50
CA THR A 75 16.55 16.66 -5.65
C THR A 75 18.07 16.51 -5.45
N LEU A 76 18.69 17.43 -4.69
CA LEU A 76 20.11 17.36 -4.37
C LEU A 76 20.38 16.28 -3.31
N GLY A 77 19.54 16.19 -2.29
CA GLY A 77 19.58 15.13 -1.28
C GLY A 77 19.45 13.75 -1.90
N LEU A 78 18.44 13.55 -2.76
CA LEU A 78 18.22 12.29 -3.48
C LEU A 78 19.43 11.88 -4.33
N ARG A 79 20.04 12.82 -5.08
CA ARG A 79 21.23 12.53 -5.89
C ARG A 79 22.43 12.13 -5.04
N LYS A 80 22.71 12.88 -3.97
CA LYS A 80 23.80 12.56 -3.04
C LYS A 80 23.57 11.21 -2.35
N TYR A 81 22.33 10.93 -1.96
CA TYR A 81 21.96 9.67 -1.34
C TYR A 81 22.19 8.50 -2.31
N PHE A 82 21.73 8.62 -3.55
CA PHE A 82 21.96 7.63 -4.60
C PHE A 82 23.44 7.38 -4.86
N GLU A 83 24.25 8.44 -4.95
CA GLU A 83 25.70 8.32 -5.18
C GLU A 83 26.42 7.57 -4.06
N LYS A 84 26.00 7.79 -2.81
CA LYS A 84 26.57 7.11 -1.65
C LYS A 84 26.14 5.64 -1.54
N HIS A 85 24.98 5.27 -2.07
CA HIS A 85 24.40 3.93 -1.93
C HIS A 85 24.21 3.22 -3.28
N ARG A 86 25.02 3.54 -4.29
CA ARG A 86 24.87 2.97 -5.66
C ARG A 86 24.81 1.45 -5.68
N GLU A 87 25.55 0.80 -4.79
CA GLU A 87 25.61 -0.67 -4.69
C GLU A 87 24.27 -1.29 -4.27
N SER A 88 23.40 -0.53 -3.61
CA SER A 88 22.04 -0.96 -3.23
C SER A 88 21.02 -0.85 -4.38
N TYR A 89 21.41 -0.23 -5.50
CA TYR A 89 20.56 0.06 -6.65
C TYR A 89 21.04 -0.70 -7.88
N ILE A 90 20.92 -2.02 -7.82
CA ILE A 90 21.28 -2.94 -8.89
C ILE A 90 20.00 -3.64 -9.34
N TRP A 91 19.73 -3.64 -10.64
CA TRP A 91 18.72 -4.52 -11.20
C TRP A 91 19.16 -5.96 -10.95
N PRO A 92 18.31 -6.83 -10.36
CA PRO A 92 18.62 -8.25 -10.30
C PRO A 92 18.71 -8.83 -11.71
N ARG A 93 19.02 -10.12 -11.84
CA ARG A 93 18.94 -10.77 -13.16
C ARG A 93 17.49 -10.71 -13.65
N ARG A 94 17.33 -10.36 -14.93
CA ARG A 94 16.03 -10.20 -15.60
C ARG A 94 16.00 -10.97 -16.90
N ALA A 95 14.82 -11.17 -17.46
CA ALA A 95 14.68 -11.66 -18.81
C ALA A 95 13.45 -11.09 -19.51
N ASP A 96 13.55 -10.90 -20.83
CA ASP A 96 12.38 -10.69 -21.70
C ASP A 96 11.70 -12.04 -21.90
N VAL A 97 10.49 -12.18 -21.36
CA VAL A 97 9.78 -13.44 -21.29
C VAL A 97 8.35 -13.33 -21.81
N ILE A 98 7.84 -14.46 -22.32
CA ILE A 98 6.42 -14.73 -22.49
C ILE A 98 6.06 -15.79 -21.45
N LEU A 99 5.19 -15.42 -20.52
CA LEU A 99 4.59 -16.32 -19.55
C LEU A 99 3.21 -16.72 -20.05
N ALA A 100 3.00 -18.00 -20.33
CA ALA A 100 1.70 -18.56 -20.67
C ALA A 100 1.13 -19.28 -19.45
N SER A 101 -0.01 -18.84 -18.93
CA SER A 101 -0.78 -19.56 -17.91
C SER A 101 -1.98 -20.23 -18.57
N CYS A 102 -2.11 -21.53 -18.35
CA CYS A 102 -3.10 -22.40 -18.97
C CYS A 102 -3.88 -23.17 -17.90
N THR A 103 -5.17 -23.44 -18.17
CA THR A 103 -6.04 -24.16 -17.22
C THR A 103 -5.95 -25.68 -17.33
N ARG A 104 -5.34 -26.19 -18.41
CA ARG A 104 -5.22 -27.63 -18.72
C ARG A 104 -3.81 -27.98 -19.22
N ALA A 105 -3.29 -29.12 -18.78
CA ALA A 105 -1.99 -29.65 -19.20
C ALA A 105 -1.89 -29.83 -20.72
N GLU A 106 -2.93 -30.37 -21.36
CA GLU A 106 -2.97 -30.59 -22.82
C GLU A 106 -2.83 -29.28 -23.61
N LYS A 107 -3.51 -28.22 -23.14
CA LYS A 107 -3.45 -26.89 -23.76
C LYS A 107 -2.09 -26.24 -23.50
N ALA A 108 -1.52 -26.39 -22.31
CA ALA A 108 -0.16 -25.95 -22.01
C ALA A 108 0.88 -26.63 -22.91
N ALA A 109 0.75 -27.93 -23.16
CA ALA A 109 1.64 -28.66 -24.07
C ALA A 109 1.51 -28.19 -25.54
N ALA A 110 0.30 -27.85 -25.99
CA ALA A 110 0.07 -27.25 -27.31
C ALA A 110 0.70 -25.85 -27.40
N VAL A 111 0.48 -25.00 -26.39
CA VAL A 111 1.07 -23.66 -26.30
C VAL A 111 2.59 -23.72 -26.29
N LYS A 112 3.20 -24.65 -25.55
CA LYS A 112 4.65 -24.89 -25.54
C LYS A 112 5.18 -25.09 -26.96
N LYS A 113 4.60 -26.02 -27.72
CA LYS A 113 5.00 -26.30 -29.11
C LYS A 113 4.85 -25.09 -30.03
N MET A 114 3.77 -24.32 -29.88
CA MET A 114 3.55 -23.12 -30.69
C MET A 114 4.56 -22.01 -30.37
N LEU A 115 4.92 -21.84 -29.08
CA LEU A 115 5.97 -20.91 -28.66
C LEU A 115 7.34 -21.35 -29.17
N GLU A 116 7.65 -22.64 -29.14
CA GLU A 116 8.89 -23.19 -29.72
C GLU A 116 8.97 -22.98 -31.23
N ALA A 117 7.84 -23.04 -31.92
CA ALA A 117 7.71 -22.72 -33.34
C ALA A 117 7.77 -21.20 -33.64
N GLY A 118 7.87 -20.34 -32.62
CA GLY A 118 7.94 -18.89 -32.77
C GLY A 118 6.62 -18.23 -33.19
N MET A 119 5.48 -18.87 -32.95
CA MET A 119 4.18 -18.29 -33.25
C MET A 119 3.88 -17.08 -32.35
N ASP A 120 3.16 -16.11 -32.91
CA ASP A 120 2.74 -14.92 -32.17
C ASP A 120 1.72 -15.25 -31.08
N THR A 121 1.80 -14.56 -29.94
CA THR A 121 0.94 -14.82 -28.78
C THR A 121 -0.55 -14.57 -29.04
N GLU A 122 -0.89 -13.63 -29.93
CA GLU A 122 -2.29 -13.37 -30.31
C GLU A 122 -2.83 -14.47 -31.24
N GLU A 123 -1.98 -15.03 -32.10
CA GLU A 123 -2.35 -16.18 -32.93
C GLU A 123 -2.56 -17.43 -32.06
N ILE A 124 -1.67 -17.67 -31.10
CA ILE A 124 -1.83 -18.77 -30.15
C ILE A 124 -3.11 -18.60 -29.33
N LYS A 125 -3.41 -17.39 -28.84
CA LYS A 125 -4.68 -17.10 -28.14
C LYS A 125 -5.89 -17.48 -28.99
N LYS A 126 -5.92 -17.12 -30.27
CA LYS A 126 -7.04 -17.42 -31.18
C LYS A 126 -7.23 -18.92 -31.40
N GLN A 127 -6.16 -19.69 -31.45
CA GLN A 127 -6.23 -21.15 -31.67
C GLN A 127 -6.56 -21.94 -30.39
N VAL A 128 -6.11 -21.45 -29.24
CA VAL A 128 -6.19 -22.18 -27.97
C VAL A 128 -7.45 -21.83 -27.18
N ASN A 129 -7.90 -20.57 -27.24
CA ASN A 129 -9.14 -20.14 -26.58
C ASN A 129 -10.35 -20.48 -27.45
N GLU A 130 -11.36 -21.10 -26.83
CA GLU A 130 -12.50 -21.68 -27.53
C GLU A 130 -13.78 -20.94 -27.16
N GLY A 131 -14.26 -20.07 -28.07
CA GLY A 131 -15.44 -19.24 -27.84
C GLY A 131 -15.23 -18.28 -26.65
N ALA A 132 -16.06 -18.43 -25.61
CA ALA A 132 -15.94 -17.66 -24.37
C ALA A 132 -14.96 -18.27 -23.35
N THR A 133 -14.44 -19.47 -23.61
CA THR A 133 -13.58 -20.19 -22.67
C THR A 133 -12.12 -19.78 -22.84
N ILE A 134 -11.54 -19.18 -21.79
CA ILE A 134 -10.13 -18.80 -21.75
C ILE A 134 -9.31 -20.01 -21.27
N ASN A 135 -8.58 -20.62 -22.20
CA ASN A 135 -7.67 -21.73 -21.94
C ASN A 135 -6.21 -21.27 -21.74
N VAL A 136 -5.84 -20.09 -22.25
CA VAL A 136 -4.51 -19.49 -22.11
C VAL A 136 -4.58 -17.98 -21.89
N LEU A 137 -3.76 -17.50 -20.95
CA LEU A 137 -3.45 -16.08 -20.73
C LEU A 137 -1.94 -15.86 -20.90
N PHE A 138 -1.57 -14.85 -21.67
CA PHE A 138 -0.17 -14.45 -21.83
C PHE A 138 0.13 -13.19 -21.01
N LEU A 139 1.27 -13.22 -20.31
CA LEU A 139 1.92 -12.05 -19.76
C LEU A 139 3.30 -11.92 -20.41
N THR A 140 3.56 -10.77 -21.03
CA THR A 140 4.80 -10.54 -21.78
C THR A 140 5.53 -9.33 -21.22
N GLY A 141 6.87 -9.38 -21.24
CA GLY A 141 7.71 -8.27 -20.85
C GLY A 141 8.97 -8.68 -20.12
N ILE A 142 9.73 -7.69 -19.65
CA ILE A 142 10.92 -7.90 -18.85
C ILE A 142 10.50 -8.22 -17.42
N MET A 143 10.90 -9.39 -16.92
CA MET A 143 10.62 -9.85 -15.56
C MET A 143 11.91 -10.06 -14.80
N GLU A 144 11.87 -9.80 -13.48
CA GLU A 144 12.97 -10.09 -12.57
C GLU A 144 12.94 -11.55 -12.13
N GLU A 145 14.12 -12.13 -11.87
CA GLU A 145 14.18 -13.41 -11.16
C GLU A 145 13.46 -13.30 -9.82
N GLY A 146 12.58 -14.25 -9.51
CA GLY A 146 11.73 -14.20 -8.31
C GLY A 146 10.46 -13.35 -8.47
N TYR A 147 10.14 -12.86 -9.66
CA TYR A 147 8.82 -12.25 -9.92
C TYR A 147 7.70 -13.22 -9.53
N ASN A 148 6.71 -12.75 -8.78
CA ASN A 148 5.71 -13.58 -8.12
C ASN A 148 4.80 -14.40 -9.05
N LYS A 149 4.76 -14.08 -10.34
CA LYS A 149 4.02 -14.88 -11.35
C LYS A 149 4.88 -15.93 -12.05
N LEU A 150 6.19 -15.94 -11.79
CA LEU A 150 7.05 -17.03 -12.25
C LEU A 150 6.89 -18.23 -11.32
N PRO A 151 7.12 -19.46 -11.83
CA PRO A 151 7.20 -20.63 -10.98
C PRO A 151 8.24 -20.44 -9.87
N GLU A 152 7.95 -20.98 -8.68
CA GLU A 152 8.83 -20.82 -7.53
C GLU A 152 10.22 -21.40 -7.82
N GLY A 153 11.26 -20.59 -7.59
CA GLY A 153 12.64 -20.98 -7.87
C GLY A 153 13.04 -21.00 -9.34
N PHE A 154 12.19 -20.54 -10.27
CA PHE A 154 12.54 -20.44 -11.69
C PHE A 154 13.72 -19.48 -11.90
N LYS A 155 14.77 -19.94 -12.57
CA LYS A 155 15.99 -19.18 -12.86
C LYS A 155 16.15 -18.94 -14.36
N PHE A 156 16.65 -17.77 -14.72
CA PHE A 156 16.96 -17.42 -16.11
C PHE A 156 18.35 -17.92 -16.48
N GLU A 157 18.49 -19.24 -16.67
CA GLU A 157 19.78 -19.88 -17.01
C GLU A 157 20.05 -19.92 -18.52
N SER A 158 19.01 -20.14 -19.34
CA SER A 158 19.10 -20.18 -20.80
C SER A 158 17.88 -19.60 -21.50
N THR A 159 18.06 -19.14 -22.74
CA THR A 159 16.95 -18.79 -23.63
C THR A 159 16.25 -20.04 -24.14
N GLY A 160 14.96 -19.94 -24.46
CA GLY A 160 14.15 -21.05 -24.95
C GLY A 160 12.81 -21.15 -24.23
N VAL A 161 12.07 -22.22 -24.50
CA VAL A 161 10.76 -22.48 -23.89
C VAL A 161 10.93 -23.54 -22.81
N SER A 162 10.42 -23.27 -21.61
CA SER A 162 10.45 -24.23 -20.51
C SER A 162 9.55 -25.43 -20.79
N ASP A 163 9.72 -26.49 -20.00
CA ASP A 163 8.68 -27.50 -19.87
C ASP A 163 7.40 -26.91 -19.25
N VAL A 164 6.31 -27.68 -19.35
CA VAL A 164 5.05 -27.34 -18.71
C VAL A 164 5.22 -27.54 -17.20
N ILE A 165 5.09 -26.47 -16.44
CA ILE A 165 5.24 -26.46 -15.00
C ILE A 165 3.85 -26.35 -14.37
N GLN A 166 3.47 -27.32 -13.55
CA GLN A 166 2.22 -27.25 -12.81
C GLN A 166 2.40 -26.41 -11.54
N MET A 167 1.69 -25.29 -11.44
CA MET A 167 1.72 -24.41 -10.27
C MET A 167 0.62 -24.75 -9.26
N ASP A 168 -0.54 -25.17 -9.76
CA ASP A 168 -1.67 -25.65 -8.95
C ASP A 168 -2.45 -26.72 -9.73
N LYS A 169 -3.49 -27.31 -9.14
CA LYS A 169 -4.32 -28.39 -9.72
C LYS A 169 -4.80 -28.07 -11.14
N ASN A 170 -5.21 -26.82 -11.37
CA ASN A 170 -5.73 -26.34 -12.65
C ASN A 170 -4.92 -25.16 -13.21
N GLU A 171 -3.64 -25.02 -12.82
CA GLU A 171 -2.77 -23.96 -13.34
C GLU A 171 -1.45 -24.55 -13.84
N TYR A 172 -1.24 -24.41 -15.15
CA TYR A 172 -0.09 -24.91 -15.88
C TYR A 172 0.60 -23.75 -16.58
N VAL A 173 1.88 -23.59 -16.33
CA VAL A 173 2.67 -22.46 -16.80
C VAL A 173 3.74 -22.92 -17.77
N VAL A 174 3.91 -22.16 -18.84
CA VAL A 174 5.04 -22.29 -19.78
C VAL A 174 5.74 -20.94 -19.87
N VAL A 175 7.05 -20.93 -19.68
CA VAL A 175 7.88 -19.72 -19.73
C VAL A 175 8.75 -19.77 -20.97
N ALA A 176 8.55 -18.85 -21.91
CA ALA A 176 9.46 -18.66 -23.03
C ALA A 176 10.39 -17.47 -22.76
N VAL A 177 11.69 -17.75 -22.63
CA VAL A 177 12.75 -16.78 -22.38
C VAL A 177 13.37 -16.37 -23.71
N LYS A 178 13.12 -15.12 -24.14
CA LYS A 178 13.66 -14.56 -25.39
C LYS A 178 15.09 -14.05 -25.22
N LYS A 179 15.34 -13.32 -24.12
CA LYS A 179 16.63 -12.69 -23.85
C LYS A 179 16.88 -12.61 -22.36
N ILE A 180 18.07 -13.00 -21.92
CA ILE A 180 18.53 -12.86 -20.54
C ILE A 180 19.29 -11.55 -20.39
N ILE A 181 19.01 -10.81 -19.32
CA ILE A 181 19.61 -9.52 -18.96
C ILE A 181 20.32 -9.72 -17.62
N GLN A 182 21.65 -9.60 -17.63
CA GLN A 182 22.45 -9.76 -16.41
C GLN A 182 22.24 -8.59 -15.44
N PRO A 183 22.54 -8.77 -14.14
CA PRO A 183 22.47 -7.70 -13.17
C PRO A 183 23.26 -6.48 -13.60
N GLU A 184 22.65 -5.30 -13.51
CA GLU A 184 23.28 -4.04 -13.92
C GLU A 184 22.91 -2.90 -12.96
N PRO A 185 23.80 -1.92 -12.74
CA PRO A 185 23.48 -0.75 -11.93
C PRO A 185 22.29 0.02 -12.52
N MET A 186 21.31 0.34 -11.68
CA MET A 186 20.17 1.16 -12.08
C MET A 186 20.63 2.59 -12.36
N LYS A 187 19.99 3.25 -13.33
CA LYS A 187 20.14 4.71 -13.48
C LYS A 187 19.32 5.44 -12.41
N PHE A 188 19.72 6.67 -12.08
CA PHE A 188 19.03 7.49 -11.08
C PHE A 188 17.52 7.60 -11.33
N GLN A 189 17.09 7.78 -12.59
CA GLN A 189 15.66 7.90 -12.92
C GLN A 189 14.91 6.58 -12.76
N GLU A 190 15.56 5.46 -13.06
CA GLU A 190 14.99 4.12 -12.92
C GLU A 190 14.82 3.74 -11.44
N ALA A 191 15.80 4.10 -10.61
CA ALA A 191 15.78 3.84 -9.17
C ALA A 191 15.04 4.92 -8.37
N ARG A 192 14.51 5.98 -8.98
CA ARG A 192 14.02 7.18 -8.27
C ARG A 192 13.00 6.87 -7.18
N GLY A 193 12.05 5.99 -7.44
CA GLY A 193 11.05 5.59 -6.45
C GLY A 193 11.67 4.89 -5.24
N LYS A 194 12.59 3.94 -5.47
CA LYS A 194 13.32 3.23 -4.42
C LYS A 194 14.22 4.19 -3.62
N ILE A 195 14.97 5.05 -4.32
CA ILE A 195 15.80 6.08 -3.69
C ILE A 195 14.96 6.99 -2.80
N MET A 196 13.77 7.40 -3.26
CA MET A 196 12.89 8.27 -2.49
C MET A 196 12.42 7.62 -1.19
N ASN A 197 12.04 6.34 -1.24
CA ASN A 197 11.64 5.59 -0.05
C ASN A 197 12.83 5.42 0.92
N ASP A 198 13.98 4.94 0.43
CA ASP A 198 15.16 4.75 1.27
C ASP A 198 15.66 6.10 1.88
N TYR A 199 15.55 7.19 1.11
CA TYR A 199 15.91 8.52 1.57
C TYR A 199 14.92 9.06 2.60
N GLN A 200 13.62 8.72 2.47
CA GLN A 200 12.61 9.03 3.48
C GLN A 200 12.96 8.36 4.82
N ASP A 201 13.27 7.07 4.79
CA ASP A 201 13.66 6.30 5.98
C ASP A 201 14.91 6.88 6.62
N TYR A 202 15.92 7.23 5.80
CA TYR A 202 17.10 7.93 6.28
C TYR A 202 16.77 9.27 6.95
N LEU A 203 15.90 10.10 6.36
CA LEU A 203 15.50 11.37 6.96
C LEU A 203 14.77 11.18 8.29
N GLU A 204 13.93 10.15 8.39
CA GLU A 204 13.22 9.77 9.61
C GLU A 204 14.17 9.34 10.72
N GLU A 205 15.11 8.43 10.42
CA GLU A 205 16.14 8.00 11.37
C GLU A 205 16.94 9.19 11.92
N GLN A 206 17.36 10.09 11.03
CA GLN A 206 18.08 11.30 11.40
C GLN A 206 17.22 12.24 12.26
N TRP A 207 15.93 12.36 11.97
CA TRP A 207 15.01 13.20 12.73
C TRP A 207 14.77 12.64 14.14
N ILE A 208 14.51 11.34 14.27
CA ILE A 208 14.35 10.67 15.56
C ILE A 208 15.63 10.76 16.40
N ALA A 209 16.81 10.58 15.78
CA ALA A 209 18.08 10.72 16.47
C ALA A 209 18.25 12.14 17.05
N ARG A 210 17.95 13.18 16.27
CA ARG A 210 17.98 14.58 16.74
C ARG A 210 16.99 14.84 17.88
N LEU A 211 15.78 14.30 17.79
CA LEU A 211 14.76 14.46 18.84
C LEU A 211 15.22 13.82 20.16
N ARG A 212 15.74 12.59 20.11
CA ARG A 212 16.25 11.89 21.31
C ARG A 212 17.41 12.61 21.96
N GLN A 213 18.29 13.21 21.16
CA GLN A 213 19.41 14.00 21.67
C GLN A 213 18.93 15.31 22.32
N LYS A 214 17.96 16.00 21.70
CA LYS A 214 17.44 17.28 22.20
C LYS A 214 16.54 17.12 23.43
N TYR A 215 15.78 16.03 23.48
CA TYR A 215 14.80 15.75 24.53
C TYR A 215 15.17 14.43 25.25
N PRO A 216 16.11 14.48 26.21
CA PRO A 216 16.56 13.28 26.89
C PRO A 216 15.43 12.68 27.74
N VAL A 217 15.07 11.43 27.42
CA VAL A 217 14.00 10.71 28.12
C VAL A 217 14.58 9.94 29.31
N LYS A 218 14.02 10.14 30.50
CA LYS A 218 14.32 9.33 31.69
C LYS A 218 13.20 8.34 31.94
N VAL A 219 13.47 7.06 31.72
CA VAL A 219 12.48 6.00 31.95
C VAL A 219 12.53 5.52 33.39
N ASN A 220 11.41 5.61 34.10
CA ASN A 220 11.27 4.96 35.41
C ASN A 220 11.06 3.45 35.24
N GLN A 221 12.16 2.70 35.26
CA GLN A 221 12.16 1.25 35.04
C GLN A 221 11.33 0.48 36.08
N LYS A 222 11.22 0.97 37.32
CA LYS A 222 10.41 0.32 38.36
C LYS A 222 8.93 0.39 38.01
N VAL A 223 8.46 1.56 37.59
CA VAL A 223 7.06 1.76 37.16
C VAL A 223 6.77 0.98 35.89
N LEU A 224 7.67 1.01 34.90
CA LEU A 224 7.50 0.26 33.65
C LEU A 224 7.36 -1.25 33.88
N LYS A 225 8.19 -1.84 34.75
CA LYS A 225 8.08 -3.26 35.11
C LYS A 225 6.76 -3.59 35.80
N LYS A 226 6.27 -2.69 36.67
CA LYS A 226 4.98 -2.86 37.35
C LYS A 226 3.81 -2.86 36.36
N ILE A 227 3.80 -1.92 35.42
CA ILE A 227 2.75 -1.83 34.38
C ILE A 227 2.75 -3.08 33.49
N LYS A 228 3.93 -3.53 33.02
CA LYS A 228 4.03 -4.75 32.21
C LYS A 228 3.45 -5.97 32.90
N LYS A 229 3.69 -6.12 34.20
CA LYS A 229 3.12 -7.23 34.99
C LYS A 229 1.59 -7.12 35.08
N GLN A 230 1.05 -5.93 35.36
CA GLN A 230 -0.40 -5.71 35.45
C GLN A 230 -1.14 -6.00 34.15
N GLN A 231 -0.54 -5.68 32.99
CA GLN A 231 -1.15 -6.00 31.69
C GLN A 231 -1.13 -7.49 31.37
N LEU A 232 -0.08 -8.22 31.76
CA LEU A 232 -0.01 -9.68 31.61
C LEU A 232 -1.03 -10.38 32.52
N ASP A 233 -1.23 -9.88 33.75
CA ASP A 233 -2.19 -10.43 34.71
C ASP A 233 -3.67 -10.12 34.35
N GLN A 234 -3.94 -9.16 33.45
CA GLN A 234 -5.29 -8.83 32.95
C GLN A 234 -5.64 -9.51 31.61
N GLY A 235 -4.67 -10.12 30.94
CA GLY A 235 -4.84 -10.85 29.68
C GLY A 235 -4.84 -12.38 29.84
N ALA A 236 -4.81 -12.88 31.08
CA ALA A 236 -4.92 -14.29 31.47
C ALA A 236 -6.19 -14.50 32.31
#